data_AF-A0A535KR79-F1
#
_entry.id   AF-A0A535KR79-F1
#
_cell.length_a   1.000
_cell.length_b   1.000
_cell.length_c   1.000
_cell.angle_alpha   90.00
_cell.angle_beta   90.00
_cell.angle_gamma   90.00
#
_symmetry.space_group_name_H-M   'P 1'
#
loop_
_entity.id
_entity.type
_entity.pdbx_description
1 polymer ?
#
loop_
_entity_poly.entity_id
_entity_poly.type
_entity_poly.pdbx_seq_one_letter_code
_entity_poly.pdbx_strand_id
1 'polypeptide(L)' 'ESYDYAEHLSTRASHSAAVSDDLARALAIVGTSEECAVRLRDLQATGLDAFIFPLAGRHRAERWRKIRAEVLDQIMV' A
#
# COMPACT_ATOMS: atom_id res chain seq x y z
N GLU A 1 -18.35 -23.71 0.34
CA GLU A 1 -18.36 -22.26 0.63
C GLU A 1 -17.51 -21.52 -0.41
N SER A 2 -17.90 -20.32 -0.82
CA SER A 2 -17.07 -19.49 -1.72
C SER A 2 -16.11 -18.64 -0.90
N TYR A 3 -14.84 -18.65 -1.27
CA TYR A 3 -13.81 -17.82 -0.64
C TYR A 3 -14.17 -16.32 -0.73
N ASP A 4 -14.25 -15.63 0.40
CA ASP A 4 -14.54 -14.19 0.45
C ASP A 4 -13.25 -13.38 0.30
N TYR A 5 -12.94 -13.01 -0.94
CA TYR A 5 -11.79 -12.15 -1.26
C TYR A 5 -11.89 -10.76 -0.61
N ALA A 6 -13.09 -10.25 -0.34
CA ALA A 6 -13.24 -8.94 0.29
C ALA A 6 -12.86 -8.98 1.78
N GLU A 7 -13.19 -10.06 2.47
CA GLU A 7 -12.73 -10.31 3.84
C GLU A 7 -11.20 -10.54 3.89
N HIS A 8 -10.65 -11.35 2.98
CA HIS A 8 -9.21 -11.61 2.95
C HIS A 8 -8.36 -10.34 2.69
N LEU A 9 -8.88 -9.40 1.91
CA LEU A 9 -8.22 -8.13 1.61
C LEU A 9 -8.53 -7.04 2.66
N SER A 10 -9.28 -7.37 3.72
CA SER A 10 -9.63 -6.45 4.79
C SER A 10 -8.46 -6.27 5.74
N THR A 11 -8.15 -5.02 6.10
CA THR A 11 -7.21 -4.73 7.20
C THR A 11 -7.75 -5.15 8.57
N ARG A 12 -9.03 -5.53 8.65
CA ARG A 12 -9.70 -6.03 9.86
C ARG A 12 -9.93 -7.54 9.82
N ALA A 13 -9.35 -8.24 8.84
CA ALA A 13 -9.54 -9.67 8.72
C ALA A 13 -9.06 -10.40 9.99
N SER A 14 -9.77 -11.46 10.37
CA SER A 14 -9.43 -12.29 11.56
C SER A 14 -8.02 -12.88 11.52
N HIS A 15 -7.45 -13.01 10.32
CA HIS A 15 -6.12 -13.55 10.07
C HIS A 15 -5.08 -12.46 9.77
N SER A 16 -5.39 -11.19 10.03
CA SER A 16 -4.44 -10.08 9.85
C SER A 16 -3.14 -10.28 10.63
N ALA A 17 -3.20 -10.92 11.81
CA ALA A 17 -2.04 -11.26 12.62
C ALA A 17 -1.19 -12.44 12.09
N ALA A 18 -1.62 -13.13 11.03
CA ALA A 18 -0.85 -14.23 10.44
C ALA A 18 0.40 -13.74 9.70
N VAL A 19 0.44 -12.45 9.34
CA VAL A 19 1.59 -11.80 8.70
C VAL A 19 2.24 -10.87 9.72
N SER A 20 3.49 -11.15 10.06
CA SER A 20 4.28 -10.27 10.95
C SER A 20 4.57 -8.93 10.29
N ASP A 21 4.72 -7.87 11.09
CA ASP A 21 5.12 -6.55 10.61
C ASP A 21 6.46 -6.56 9.85
N ASP A 22 7.43 -7.37 10.27
CA ASP A 22 8.73 -7.48 9.59
C ASP A 22 8.59 -8.05 8.17
N LEU A 23 7.80 -9.12 8.03
CA LEU A 23 7.49 -9.69 6.73
C LEU A 23 6.74 -8.69 5.84
N ALA A 24 5.78 -7.95 6.40
CA ALA A 24 5.07 -6.90 5.66
C ALA A 24 6.02 -5.78 5.21
N ARG A 25 6.92 -5.32 6.08
CA ARG A 25 7.93 -4.29 5.75
C ARG A 25 8.96 -4.74 4.72
N ALA A 26 9.26 -6.03 4.65
CA ALA A 26 10.20 -6.60 3.69
C ALA A 26 9.60 -6.76 2.28
N LEU A 27 8.30 -7.04 2.19
CA LEU A 27 7.62 -7.34 0.92
C LEU A 27 6.80 -6.18 0.35
N ALA A 28 6.55 -5.12 1.13
CA ALA A 28 5.69 -4.02 0.73
C ALA A 28 6.15 -2.65 1.27
N ILE A 29 5.66 -1.60 0.63
CA ILE A 29 5.74 -0.23 1.13
C ILE A 29 4.55 -0.03 2.08
N VAL A 30 4.82 -0.09 3.37
CA VAL A 30 3.84 0.00 4.45
C VAL A 30 4.39 0.86 5.57
N GLY A 31 3.52 1.64 6.23
CA GLY A 31 3.90 2.59 7.26
C GLY A 31 3.00 3.82 7.26
N THR A 32 3.49 4.92 7.84
CA THR A 32 2.86 6.24 7.70
C THR A 32 2.99 6.75 6.26
N SER A 33 2.23 7.81 5.94
CA SER A 33 2.26 8.42 4.62
C SER A 33 3.66 8.96 4.27
N GLU A 34 4.38 9.51 5.25
CA GLU A 34 5.76 10.00 5.13
C GLU A 34 6.76 8.87 4.89
N GLU A 35 6.66 7.77 5.65
CA GLU A 35 7.51 6.59 5.48
C GLU A 35 7.33 5.98 4.09
N CYS A 36 6.09 5.94 3.60
CA CYS A 36 5.78 5.49 2.25
C CYS A 36 6.38 6.42 1.19
N ALA A 37 6.30 7.74 1.37
CA ALA A 37 6.87 8.72 0.45
C ALA A 37 8.40 8.61 0.39
N VAL A 38 9.09 8.44 1.53
CA VAL A 38 10.54 8.21 1.57
C VAL A 38 10.92 6.97 0.78
N ARG A 39 10.27 5.83 1.07
CA ARG A 39 10.55 4.56 0.37
C ARG A 39 10.28 4.64 -1.14
N LEU A 40 9.24 5.36 -1.55
CA LEU A 40 8.96 5.56 -2.98
C LEU A 40 10.04 6.41 -3.66
N ARG A 41 10.55 7.46 -3.01
CA ARG A 41 11.67 8.26 -3.56
C ARG A 41 12.95 7.42 -3.67
N ASP A 42 13.25 6.60 -2.66
CA ASP A 42 14.41 5.70 -2.69
C ASP A 42 14.32 4.72 -3.87
N LEU A 43 13.12 4.21 -4.15
CA LEU A 43 12.85 3.36 -5.32
C LEU A 43 12.94 4.11 -6.65
N GLN A 44 12.49 5.37 -6.73
CA GLN A 44 12.70 6.19 -7.94
C GLN A 44 14.19 6.42 -8.22
N ALA A 45 14.99 6.64 -7.17
CA ALA A 45 16.42 6.84 -7.28
C ALA A 45 17.17 5.61 -7.84
N THR A 46 16.58 4.41 -7.82
CA THR A 46 17.16 3.24 -8.49
C THR A 46 16.94 3.21 -10.00
N GLY A 47 16.21 4.17 -10.57
CA GLY A 47 15.92 4.25 -11.99
C GLY A 47 14.62 3.55 -12.42
N LEU A 48 13.66 3.37 -11.51
CA LEU A 48 12.33 2.87 -11.88
C LEU A 48 11.53 3.95 -12.60
N ASP A 49 10.95 3.61 -13.75
CA ASP A 49 10.17 4.55 -14.57
C ASP A 49 8.69 4.66 -14.14
N ALA A 50 8.14 3.63 -13.48
CA ALA A 50 6.72 3.57 -13.16
C ALA A 50 6.42 2.76 -11.90
N PHE A 51 5.34 3.17 -11.20
CA PHE A 51 4.73 2.43 -10.11
C PHE A 51 3.31 2.00 -10.46
N ILE A 52 2.94 0.78 -10.07
CA ILE A 52 1.59 0.24 -10.24
C ILE A 52 0.97 0.06 -8.86
N PHE A 53 -0.21 0.65 -8.65
CA PHE A 53 -0.95 0.56 -7.40
C PHE A 53 -2.18 -0.34 -7.58
N PRO A 54 -2.10 -1.65 -7.24
CA PRO A 54 -3.25 -2.54 -7.29
C PRO A 54 -4.23 -2.18 -6.16
N LEU A 55 -5.27 -1.41 -6.49
CA LEU A 55 -6.33 -1.04 -5.55
C LEU A 55 -7.32 -2.18 -5.41
N ALA A 56 -7.00 -3.19 -4.61
CA ALA A 56 -7.87 -4.32 -4.33
C ALA A 56 -8.86 -4.03 -3.18
N GLY A 57 -10.01 -4.72 -3.18
CA GLY A 57 -11.02 -4.63 -2.12
C GLY A 57 -12.02 -3.48 -2.27
N ARG A 58 -12.72 -3.14 -1.19
CA ARG A 58 -13.72 -2.06 -1.14
C ARG A 58 -13.05 -0.68 -1.00
N HIS A 59 -13.80 0.39 -1.25
CA HIS A 59 -13.36 1.79 -1.08
C HIS A 59 -12.15 2.21 -1.95
N ARG A 60 -11.98 1.62 -3.14
CA ARG A 60 -10.83 1.85 -4.02
C ARG A 60 -10.62 3.33 -4.37
N ALA A 61 -11.69 4.06 -4.70
CA ALA A 61 -11.61 5.47 -5.05
C ALA A 61 -11.17 6.37 -3.87
N GLU A 62 -11.62 6.04 -2.66
CA GLU A 62 -11.21 6.73 -1.45
C GLU A 62 -9.75 6.43 -1.10
N ARG A 63 -9.35 5.15 -1.19
CA ARG A 63 -7.95 4.74 -1.01
C ARG A 63 -7.04 5.41 -2.03
N TRP A 64 -7.45 5.51 -3.29
CA TRP A 64 -6.72 6.25 -4.32
C TRP A 64 -6.55 7.72 -3.96
N ARG A 65 -7.64 8.40 -3.57
CA ARG A 65 -7.56 9.82 -3.14
C ARG A 65 -6.59 10.00 -1.98
N LYS A 66 -6.63 9.10 -0.99
CA LYS A 66 -5.71 9.12 0.15
C LYS A 66 -4.26 8.95 -0.30
N ILE A 67 -3.96 7.91 -1.07
CA ILE A 67 -2.59 7.65 -1.60
C ILE A 67 -2.10 8.86 -2.40
N ARG A 68 -2.95 9.42 -3.27
CA ARG A 68 -2.63 10.59 -4.08
C ARG A 68 -2.26 11.79 -3.21
N ALA A 69 -3.18 12.19 -2.32
CA ALA A 69 -3.06 13.41 -1.54
C ALA A 69 -1.98 13.32 -0.44
N GLU A 70 -1.88 12.18 0.22
CA GLU A 70 -1.01 12.04 1.38
C GLU A 70 0.38 11.49 1.04
N VAL A 71 0.55 10.79 -0.10
CA VAL A 71 1.84 10.16 -0.45
C VAL A 71 2.39 10.70 -1.76
N LEU A 72 1.62 10.61 -2.85
CA LEU A 72 2.15 10.93 -4.18
C LEU A 72 2.41 12.42 -4.37
N ASP A 73 1.58 13.30 -3.80
CA ASP A 73 1.82 14.75 -3.85
C ASP A 73 3.11 15.17 -3.11
N GLN A 74 3.70 14.29 -2.27
CA GLN A 74 5.01 14.55 -1.68
C GLN A 74 6.16 14.27 -2.66
N ILE A 75 5.99 13.36 -3.62
CA ILE A 75 7.07 12.85 -4.48
C ILE A 75 6.96 13.30 -5.94
N MET A 76 5.78 13.74 -6.35
CA MET A 76 5.51 14.23 -7.70
C MET A 76 5.71 15.75 -7.75
N VAL A 77 6.72 16.19 -8.49
CA VAL A 77 6.94 17.60 -8.86
C VAL A 77 6.21 17.90 -10.16
#